data_AF-A0A0C6EIJ1-F1
#
_entry.id   AF-A0A0C6EIJ1-F1
#
_cell.length_a   1.000
_cell.length_b   1.000
_cell.length_c   1.000
_cell.angle_alpha   90.00
_cell.angle_beta   90.00
_cell.angle_gamma   90.00
#
_symmetry.space_group_name_H-M   'P 1'
#
loop_
_entity.id
_entity.type
_entity.pdbx_description
1 polymer ?
#
loop_
_entity_poly.entity_id
_entity_poly.type
_entity_poly.pdbx_seq_one_letter_code
_entity_poly.pdbx_strand_id
1 'polypeptide(L)' 'MVDREFSLGFIRIHVLYHAQTEPIFGAEIARELGRLGYTITAGTLYPLLHRLQEEGYLESFPKVEQGKQRRYHPQRL' A
#
# COMPACT_ATOMS: atom_id res chain seq x y z
N MET A 1 16.81 -16.66 -4.74
CA MET A 1 16.37 -15.26 -4.58
C MET A 1 15.01 -15.16 -5.24
N VAL A 2 13.97 -14.72 -4.54
CA VAL A 2 12.64 -14.56 -5.14
C VAL A 2 12.71 -13.44 -6.18
N ASP A 3 12.10 -13.65 -7.34
CA ASP A 3 12.10 -12.67 -8.41
C ASP A 3 11.37 -11.37 -8.00
N ARG A 4 11.85 -10.24 -8.54
CA ARG A 4 11.27 -8.92 -8.29
C ARG A 4 9.84 -8.85 -8.78
N GLU A 5 9.52 -9.46 -9.92
CA GLU A 5 8.15 -9.49 -10.44
C GLU A 5 7.21 -10.22 -9.48
N PHE A 6 7.63 -11.39 -9.00
CA PHE A 6 6.88 -12.15 -8.01
C PHE A 6 6.65 -11.36 -6.71
N SER A 7 7.68 -10.67 -6.23
CA SER A 7 7.60 -9.85 -5.01
C SER A 7 6.60 -8.70 -5.17
N LEU A 8 6.60 -8.03 -6.33
CA LEU A 8 5.64 -6.97 -6.62
C LEU A 8 4.20 -7.49 -6.74
N GLY A 9 4.01 -8.68 -7.31
CA GLY A 9 2.72 -9.36 -7.35
C GLY A 9 2.18 -9.62 -5.94
N PHE A 10 3.01 -10.19 -5.07
CA PHE A 10 2.67 -10.40 -3.66
C PHE A 10 2.29 -9.07 -2.97
N ILE A 11 3.11 -8.02 -3.12
CA ILE A 11 2.85 -6.72 -2.48
C ILE A 11 1.50 -6.13 -2.92
N ARG A 12 1.13 -6.24 -4.20
CA ARG A 12 -0.18 -5.76 -4.68
C ARG A 12 -1.33 -6.49 -4.00
N ILE A 13 -1.26 -7.83 -3.95
CA ILE A 13 -2.30 -8.65 -3.30
C ILE A 13 -2.39 -8.32 -1.80
N HIS A 14 -1.23 -8.21 -1.13
CA HIS A 14 -1.14 -7.85 0.28
C HIS A 14 -1.80 -6.49 0.55
N VAL A 15 -1.45 -5.47 -0.23
CA VAL A 15 -2.05 -4.13 -0.15
C VAL A 15 -3.57 -4.18 -0.27
N LEU A 16 -4.11 -4.87 -1.28
CA LEU A 16 -5.55 -4.97 -1.50
C LEU A 16 -6.25 -5.71 -0.36
N TYR A 17 -5.68 -6.82 0.10
CA TYR A 17 -6.22 -7.58 1.24
C TYR A 17 -6.38 -6.71 2.49
N HIS A 18 -5.35 -5.92 2.84
CA HIS A 18 -5.43 -5.02 3.99
C HIS A 18 -6.44 -3.89 3.77
N ALA A 19 -6.50 -3.33 2.56
CA ALA A 19 -7.44 -2.26 2.21
C ALA A 19 -8.92 -2.68 2.27
N GLN A 20 -9.25 -3.98 2.30
CA GLN A 20 -10.61 -4.47 2.57
C GLN A 20 -10.97 -4.46 4.06
N THR A 21 -9.99 -4.60 4.93
CA THR A 21 -10.21 -4.70 6.37
C THR A 21 -10.28 -3.30 6.99
N GLU A 22 -9.34 -2.44 6.62
CA GLU A 22 -9.29 -1.06 7.09
C GLU A 22 -8.54 -0.14 6.09
N PRO A 23 -8.79 1.17 6.10
CA PRO A 23 -8.04 2.09 5.25
C PRO A 23 -6.55 2.06 5.60
N ILE A 24 -5.70 1.81 4.62
CA ILE A 24 -4.25 1.68 4.83
C ILE A 24 -3.50 2.99 4.60
N PHE A 25 -2.39 3.19 5.32
CA PHE A 25 -1.40 4.23 5.03
C PHE A 25 -0.08 3.61 4.56
N GLY A 26 0.59 4.24 3.58
CA GLY A 26 1.81 3.68 2.97
C GLY A 26 2.92 3.33 3.97
N ALA A 27 3.09 4.11 5.04
CA ALA A 27 4.09 3.80 6.07
C ALA A 27 3.74 2.52 6.87
N GLU A 28 2.46 2.21 7.04
CA GLU A 28 2.01 1.00 7.74
C GLU A 28 2.28 -0.24 6.91
N ILE A 29 1.97 -0.17 5.61
CA ILE A 29 2.29 -1.23 4.64
C ILE A 29 3.79 -1.48 4.58
N ALA A 30 4.62 -0.43 4.50
CA ALA A 30 6.08 -0.58 4.47
C ALA A 30 6.62 -1.30 5.72
N ARG A 31 6.09 -0.93 6.89
CA ARG A 31 6.46 -1.55 8.17
C ARG A 31 6.02 -3.00 8.23
N GLU A 32 4.81 -3.32 7.79
CA GLU A 32 4.29 -4.68 7.79
C GLU A 32 5.08 -5.59 6.85
N LEU A 33 5.33 -5.14 5.62
CA LEU A 33 6.18 -5.86 4.66
C LEU A 33 7.58 -6.11 5.23
N GLY A 34 8.15 -5.13 5.95
CA GLY A 34 9.41 -5.30 6.67
C GLY A 34 9.37 -6.41 7.72
N ARG A 35 8.27 -6.56 8.47
CA ARG A 35 8.07 -7.66 9.43
C ARG A 35 7.98 -9.02 8.76
N LEU A 36 7.53 -9.06 7.51
CA LEU A 36 7.45 -10.26 6.66
C LEU A 36 8.75 -10.56 5.90
N GLY A 37 9.81 -9.75 6.10
CA GLY A 37 11.11 -9.92 5.45
C GLY A 37 11.21 -9.33 4.04
N TYR A 38 10.22 -8.53 3.61
CA TYR A 38 10.25 -7.83 2.33
C TYR A 38 10.84 -6.43 2.49
N THR A 39 11.86 -6.13 1.69
CA THR A 39 12.43 -4.78 1.59
C THR A 39 11.75 -4.03 0.45
N ILE A 40 11.00 -2.98 0.77
CA ILE A 40 10.42 -2.06 -0.23
C ILE A 40 10.81 -0.62 0.07
N THR A 41 11.24 0.11 -0.96
CA THR A 41 11.57 1.52 -0.84
C THR A 41 10.32 2.39 -1.03
N ALA A 42 10.33 3.60 -0.49
CA ALA A 42 9.28 4.58 -0.76
C ALA A 42 9.11 4.84 -2.27
N GLY A 43 10.22 4.89 -3.02
CA GLY A 43 10.22 5.03 -4.47
C GLY A 43 9.65 3.84 -5.25
N THR A 44 9.37 2.72 -4.58
CA THR A 44 8.66 1.57 -5.17
C THR A 44 7.23 1.49 -4.67
N LEU A 45 7.02 1.70 -3.37
CA LEU A 45 5.72 1.57 -2.73
C LEU A 45 4.71 2.62 -3.21
N TYR A 46 5.07 3.91 -3.18
CA TYR A 46 4.13 4.97 -3.52
C TYR A 46 3.69 4.94 -4.99
N PRO A 47 4.58 4.69 -5.97
CA PRO A 47 4.15 4.46 -7.35
C PRO A 47 3.23 3.23 -7.50
N LEU A 48 3.46 2.16 -6.74
CA LEU A 48 2.58 0.98 -6.75
C LEU A 48 1.18 1.33 -6.23
N LEU A 49 1.07 2.05 -5.11
CA LEU A 49 -0.21 2.51 -4.56
C LEU A 49 -0.93 3.46 -5.53
N HIS A 50 -0.19 4.39 -6.15
CA HIS A 50 -0.74 5.30 -7.17
C HIS A 50 -1.34 4.52 -8.34
N ARG A 51 -0.62 3.52 -8.83
CA ARG A 51 -1.09 2.68 -9.94
C ARG A 51 -2.35 1.90 -9.57
N LEU A 52 -2.42 1.31 -8.38
CA LEU A 52 -3.62 0.62 -7.90
C LEU A 52 -4.82 1.57 -7.79
N GLN A 53 -4.60 2.85 -7.48
CA GLN A 53 -5.63 3.88 -7.49
C GLN A 53 -6.07 4.26 -8.91
N GLU A 54 -5.12 4.47 -9.83
CA GLU A 54 -5.40 4.76 -11.25
C GLU A 54 -6.16 3.63 -11.94
N GLU A 55 -5.82 2.38 -11.60
CA GLU A 55 -6.49 1.18 -12.08
C GLU A 55 -7.85 0.92 -11.38
N GLY A 56 -8.22 1.76 -10.40
CA GLY A 56 -9.52 1.72 -9.73
C GLY A 56 -9.65 0.69 -8.61
N TYR A 57 -8.56 0.03 -8.20
CA TYR A 57 -8.58 -0.93 -7.10
C TYR A 57 -8.55 -0.28 -5.71
N LEU A 58 -7.96 0.92 -5.60
CA LEU A 58 -7.91 1.68 -4.36
C LEU A 58 -8.58 3.05 -4.55
N GLU A 59 -9.19 3.57 -3.49
CA GLU A 59 -9.51 4.99 -3.41
C GLU A 59 -8.43 5.73 -2.63
N SER A 60 -8.50 7.06 -2.59
CA SER A 60 -7.67 7.83 -1.67
C SER A 60 -8.46 8.94 -1.02
N PHE A 61 -8.41 9.03 0.30
CA PHE A 61 -9.00 10.15 1.02
C PHE A 61 -7.97 10.78 1.98
N PRO A 62 -7.85 12.12 1.99
CA PRO A 62 -7.03 12.80 2.96
C PRO A 62 -7.71 12.78 4.34
N LYS A 63 -6.94 12.51 5.39
CA LYS A 63 -7.36 12.61 6.78
C LYS A 63 -6.27 13.31 7.59
N VAL A 64 -6.65 14.24 8.44
CA VAL A 64 -5.72 14.90 9.35
C VAL A 64 -5.67 14.11 10.64
N GLU A 65 -4.50 13.58 10.99
CA GLU A 65 -4.25 12.92 12.27
C GLU A 65 -3.07 13.58 12.95
N GLN A 66 -3.24 13.95 14.22
CA GLN A 66 -2.20 14.61 15.04
C GLN A 66 -1.60 15.86 14.35
N GLY A 67 -2.43 16.63 13.65
CA GLY A 67 -2.01 17.83 12.91
C GLY A 67 -1.22 17.57 11.63
N LYS A 68 -1.07 16.31 11.19
CA LYS A 68 -0.43 15.94 9.92
C LYS A 68 -1.46 15.39 8.94
N GLN A 69 -1.41 15.85 7.69
CA GLN A 69 -2.24 15.30 6.62
C GLN A 69 -1.69 13.92 6.20
N ARG A 70 -2.52 12.89 6.30
CA ARG A 70 -2.26 11.52 5.87
C ARG A 70 -3.23 11.15 4.75
N ARG A 71 -2.82 10.26 3.85
CA ARG A 71 -3.67 9.79 2.74
C ARG A 71 -3.98 8.31 2.95
N TYR A 72 -5.24 7.99 3.17
CA TYR A 72 -5.71 6.63 3.40
C TYR A 72 -6.27 6.03 2.14
N HIS A 73 -6.09 4.72 2.00
CA HIS A 73 -6.49 3.98 0.79
C HIS A 73 -7.41 2.81 1.14
N PRO A 74 -8.74 2.94 1.05
CA PRO A 74 -9.65 1.81 1.15
C PRO A 74 -9.74 1.10 -0.22
N GLN A 75 -10.10 -0.19 -0.22
CA GLN A 75 -10.38 -0.89 -1.47
C GLN A 75 -11.71 -0.43 -2.06
N ARG A 76 -11.75 -0.25 -3.39
CA ARG A 76 -12.99 -0.02 -4.13
C ARG A 76 -13.60 -1.38 -4.53
N LEU A 77 -14.88 -1.57 -4.22
CA LEU A 77 -15.67 -2.75 -4.62
C LEU A 77 -16.04 -2.70 -6.11
#